data_AF-A0A6S7GEA0-F1
#
_entry.id   AF-A0A6S7GEA0-F1
#
_cell.length_a   1.000
_cell.length_b   1.000
_cell.length_c   1.000
_cell.angle_alpha   90.00
_cell.angle_beta   90.00
_cell.angle_gamma   90.00
#
_symmetry.space_group_name_H-M   'P 1'
#
loop_
_entity.id
_entity.type
_entity.pdbx_description
1 polymer ?
#
loop_
_entity_poly.entity_id
_entity_poly.type
_entity_poly.pdbx_seq_one_letter_code
_entity_poly.pdbx_strand_id
1 'polypeptide(L)'
;MEAKHLTKAKRLNGALKKNPYNFQHFNVSTIEITVNGEETPFKPLQLSYGAAPKYIEAFSTLFSGTGENVLQHRKQYISRRIPKGYAVYAFDLTPDMCGASPHFNVVQKGNFAIDIQFSVASANAASLVCYGEFENTIHIDSERNVVYDYSG
;
A
#
# COMPACT_ATOMS: atom_id res chain seq x y z
N MET A 1 -0.40 1.15 8.44
CA MET A 1 -0.82 1.31 7.03
C MET A 1 0.36 1.05 6.10
N GLU A 2 0.21 0.27 5.04
CA GLU A 2 1.25 0.17 4.01
C GLU A 2 0.70 0.45 2.60
N ALA A 3 1.18 1.51 1.97
CA ALA A 3 0.79 1.91 0.62
C ALA A 3 1.89 1.56 -0.38
N LYS A 4 1.53 0.80 -1.41
CA LYS A 4 2.46 0.22 -2.38
C LYS A 4 2.08 0.59 -3.79
N HIS A 5 3.09 0.86 -4.61
CA HIS A 5 2.87 1.20 -6.01
C HIS A 5 4.09 0.96 -6.87
N LEU A 6 3.84 0.68 -8.15
CA LEU A 6 4.88 0.51 -9.15
C LEU A 6 4.96 1.75 -10.05
N THR A 7 6.18 2.21 -10.30
CA THR A 7 6.47 3.28 -11.26
C THR A 7 7.59 2.85 -12.20
N LYS A 8 7.71 3.48 -13.37
CA LYS A 8 8.84 3.21 -14.28
C LYS A 8 10.11 3.78 -13.65
N ALA A 9 11.20 3.01 -13.63
CA ALA A 9 12.45 3.40 -12.97
C ALA A 9 12.97 4.79 -13.41
N LYS A 10 12.91 5.10 -14.71
CA LYS A 10 13.32 6.41 -15.25
C LYS A 10 12.54 7.60 -14.67
N ARG A 11 11.32 7.39 -14.16
CA ARG A 11 10.50 8.45 -13.53
C ARG A 11 10.95 8.73 -12.11
N LEU A 12 11.24 7.67 -11.36
CA LEU A 12 11.75 7.79 -9.98
C LEU A 12 13.17 8.36 -9.98
N ASN A 13 13.99 7.99 -10.96
CA ASN A 13 15.37 8.48 -11.12
C ASN A 13 15.46 9.94 -11.65
N GLY A 14 14.38 10.72 -11.58
CA GLY A 14 14.44 12.17 -11.82
C GLY A 14 14.50 12.63 -13.28
N ALA A 15 13.99 11.86 -14.24
CA ALA A 15 13.91 12.34 -15.62
C ALA A 15 12.98 13.57 -15.73
N LEU A 16 13.54 14.74 -16.03
CA LEU A 16 12.87 16.07 -16.04
C LEU A 16 11.52 16.12 -16.78
N LYS A 17 11.33 15.32 -17.84
CA LYS A 17 10.09 15.30 -18.65
C LYS A 17 9.11 14.20 -18.22
N LYS A 18 9.28 13.60 -17.03
CA LYS A 18 8.45 12.49 -16.55
C LYS A 18 7.83 12.81 -15.20
N ASN A 19 6.57 12.43 -15.01
CA ASN A 19 5.87 12.55 -13.74
C ASN A 19 6.22 11.34 -12.83
N PRO A 20 6.83 11.54 -11.65
CA PRO A 20 7.12 10.45 -10.70
C PRO A 20 5.84 9.82 -10.10
N TYR A 21 4.74 10.58 -9.99
CA TYR A 21 3.46 10.15 -9.43
C TYR A 21 2.54 9.43 -10.43
N ASN A 22 3.07 8.92 -11.53
CA ASN A 22 2.30 8.11 -12.46
C ASN A 22 2.60 6.63 -12.18
N PHE A 23 1.75 6.08 -11.31
CA PHE A 23 1.77 4.73 -10.77
C PHE A 23 1.07 3.78 -11.72
N GLN A 24 1.85 3.15 -12.60
CA GLN A 24 1.32 2.23 -13.60
C GLN A 24 1.00 0.90 -12.94
N HIS A 25 -0.05 0.24 -13.41
CA HIS A 25 -0.42 -1.09 -12.93
C HIS A 25 0.52 -2.19 -13.44
N PHE A 26 1.34 -1.94 -14.47
CA PHE A 26 2.29 -2.93 -15.06
C PHE A 26 1.69 -4.29 -15.41
N ASN A 27 0.37 -4.38 -15.60
CA ASN A 27 -0.37 -5.64 -15.73
C ASN A 27 -0.21 -6.61 -14.55
N VAL A 28 -0.04 -6.06 -13.34
CA VAL A 28 -0.13 -6.84 -12.10
C VAL A 28 -1.44 -7.63 -12.10
N SER A 29 -1.34 -8.94 -11.91
CA SER A 29 -2.47 -9.87 -11.82
C SER A 29 -2.76 -10.28 -10.39
N THR A 30 -1.72 -10.38 -9.56
CA THR A 30 -1.86 -10.82 -8.17
C THR A 30 -0.98 -9.99 -7.27
N ILE A 31 -1.50 -9.58 -6.11
CA ILE A 31 -0.71 -9.06 -4.99
C ILE A 31 -1.07 -9.87 -3.75
N GLU A 32 -0.07 -10.51 -3.17
CA GLU A 32 -0.18 -11.28 -1.94
C GLU A 32 0.78 -10.69 -0.89
N ILE A 33 0.34 -10.71 0.37
CA ILE A 33 1.06 -10.16 1.50
C ILE A 33 1.06 -11.21 2.60
N THR A 34 2.25 -11.48 3.14
CA THR A 34 2.41 -12.36 4.29
C THR A 34 3.20 -11.67 5.40
N VAL A 35 2.83 -11.98 6.63
CA VAL A 35 3.52 -11.54 7.85
C VAL A 35 3.96 -12.81 8.57
N ASN A 36 5.26 -12.96 8.80
CA ASN A 36 5.85 -14.17 9.37
C ASN A 36 5.52 -15.47 8.61
N GLY A 37 5.30 -15.38 7.29
CA GLY A 37 4.96 -16.52 6.44
C GLY A 37 3.50 -16.97 6.54
N GLU A 38 2.69 -16.32 7.38
CA GLU A 38 1.25 -16.52 7.38
C GLU A 38 0.59 -15.50 6.46
N GLU A 39 -0.40 -15.96 5.69
CA GLU A 39 -1.33 -15.05 5.03
C GLU A 39 -1.97 -14.18 6.13
N THR A 40 -1.66 -12.88 6.09
CA THR A 40 -2.41 -11.87 6.83
C THR A 40 -3.86 -11.96 6.32
N PRO A 41 -4.94 -11.63 7.07
CA PRO A 41 -6.34 -11.98 6.73
C PRO A 41 -6.89 -11.50 5.37
N PHE A 42 -6.07 -10.88 4.53
CA PHE A 42 -6.34 -10.51 3.16
C PHE A 42 -6.13 -11.68 2.21
N LYS A 43 -7.21 -12.07 1.52
CA LYS A 43 -7.06 -12.87 0.29
C LYS A 43 -6.15 -12.13 -0.70
N PRO A 44 -5.35 -12.84 -1.49
CA PRO A 44 -4.57 -12.23 -2.56
C PRO A 44 -5.47 -11.38 -3.47
N LEU A 45 -5.06 -10.15 -3.76
CA LEU A 45 -5.78 -9.28 -4.69
C LEU A 45 -5.68 -9.86 -6.10
N GLN A 46 -6.82 -10.13 -6.73
CA GLN A 46 -6.90 -10.67 -8.08
C GLN A 46 -7.31 -9.58 -9.07
N LEU A 47 -6.38 -9.23 -9.96
CA LEU A 47 -6.46 -8.04 -10.82
C LEU A 47 -6.44 -8.37 -12.31
N SER A 48 -7.23 -7.63 -13.09
CA SER A 48 -7.23 -7.67 -14.55
C SER A 48 -7.48 -6.27 -15.10
N TYR A 49 -6.70 -5.89 -16.11
CA TYR A 49 -6.80 -4.59 -16.80
C TYR A 49 -7.21 -4.71 -18.27
N GLY A 50 -7.56 -5.93 -18.72
CA GLY A 50 -7.96 -6.22 -20.09
C GLY A 50 -9.45 -5.98 -20.38
N ALA A 51 -10.00 -6.74 -21.32
CA ALA A 51 -11.38 -6.58 -21.79
C ALA A 51 -12.45 -6.82 -20.71
N ALA A 52 -12.17 -7.71 -19.75
CA ALA A 52 -12.96 -7.90 -18.53
C ALA A 52 -12.17 -7.36 -17.32
N PRO A 53 -12.22 -6.05 -17.07
CA PRO A 53 -11.41 -5.43 -16.03
C PRO A 53 -11.89 -5.80 -14.64
N LYS A 54 -10.94 -6.19 -13.79
CA LYS A 54 -11.10 -6.44 -12.35
C LYS A 54 -10.04 -5.64 -11.63
N TYR A 55 -10.30 -4.39 -11.33
CA TYR A 55 -9.38 -3.54 -10.55
C TYR A 55 -10.11 -2.70 -9.51
N ILE A 56 -11.40 -2.93 -9.32
CA ILE A 56 -12.19 -2.20 -8.33
C ILE A 56 -11.73 -2.56 -6.92
N GLU A 57 -11.26 -3.79 -6.70
CA GLU A 57 -10.72 -4.23 -5.41
C GLU A 57 -9.46 -3.44 -5.04
N ALA A 58 -8.58 -3.15 -6.00
CA ALA A 58 -7.45 -2.23 -5.80
C ALA A 58 -7.92 -0.84 -5.32
N PHE A 59 -9.00 -0.33 -5.91
CA PHE A 59 -9.60 0.93 -5.44
C PHE A 59 -10.19 0.79 -4.04
N SER A 60 -10.88 -0.31 -3.72
CA SER A 60 -11.39 -0.58 -2.38
C SER A 60 -10.30 -0.61 -1.32
N THR A 61 -9.12 -1.16 -1.65
CA THR A 61 -7.98 -1.23 -0.72
C THR A 61 -7.53 0.13 -0.24
N LEU A 62 -7.66 1.18 -1.07
CA LEU A 62 -7.33 2.55 -0.67
C LEU A 62 -8.19 3.07 0.48
N PHE A 63 -9.37 2.50 0.72
CA PHE A 63 -10.25 2.91 1.81
C PHE A 63 -10.05 2.04 3.04
N SER A 64 -10.09 0.72 2.84
CA SER A 64 -9.87 -0.22 3.94
C SER A 64 -8.46 -0.07 4.53
N GLY A 65 -7.46 0.21 3.70
CA GLY A 65 -6.08 0.39 4.12
C GLY A 65 -5.74 1.76 4.70
N THR A 66 -6.55 2.80 4.42
CA THR A 66 -6.28 4.17 4.92
C THR A 66 -7.23 4.63 6.02
N GLY A 67 -8.28 3.85 6.31
CA GLY A 67 -9.36 4.27 7.21
C GLY A 67 -10.25 5.39 6.66
N GLU A 68 -10.02 5.81 5.41
CA GLU A 68 -10.83 6.83 4.75
C GLU A 68 -12.23 6.30 4.42
N ASN A 69 -13.27 7.08 4.75
CA ASN A 69 -14.63 6.68 4.48
C ASN A 69 -14.99 6.89 2.99
N VAL A 70 -15.44 5.81 2.33
CA VAL A 70 -15.86 5.81 0.91
C VAL A 70 -16.99 6.82 0.65
N LEU A 71 -17.85 7.05 1.63
CA LEU A 71 -19.08 7.82 1.49
C LEU A 71 -18.89 9.34 1.53
N GLN A 72 -17.76 9.82 2.06
CA GLN A 72 -17.59 11.26 2.30
C GLN A 72 -17.12 12.08 1.09
N HIS A 73 -16.79 11.47 -0.06
CA HIS A 73 -16.19 12.22 -1.15
C HIS A 73 -16.58 11.72 -2.54
N ARG A 74 -16.51 12.63 -3.53
CA ARG A 74 -16.63 12.39 -4.99
C ARG A 74 -15.49 11.50 -5.53
N LYS A 75 -15.21 10.36 -4.91
CA LYS A 75 -14.05 9.48 -5.16
C LYS A 75 -14.31 8.45 -6.26
N GLN A 76 -15.52 8.36 -6.82
CA GLN A 76 -15.84 7.54 -8.01
C GLN A 76 -14.97 7.85 -9.23
N TYR A 77 -14.37 9.05 -9.31
CA TYR A 77 -13.45 9.42 -10.38
C TYR A 77 -12.11 8.70 -10.29
N ILE A 78 -11.64 8.32 -9.09
CA ILE A 78 -10.33 7.69 -8.89
C ILE A 78 -10.36 6.23 -9.36
N SER A 79 -11.46 5.49 -9.14
CA SER A 79 -11.58 4.09 -9.59
C SER A 79 -11.38 3.95 -11.11
N ARG A 80 -11.92 4.89 -11.91
CA ARG A 80 -11.75 4.93 -13.38
C ARG A 80 -10.36 5.38 -13.82
N ARG A 81 -9.54 5.89 -12.90
CA ARG A 81 -8.18 6.35 -13.16
C ARG A 81 -7.12 5.33 -12.79
N ILE A 82 -7.44 4.26 -12.04
CA ILE A 82 -6.49 3.17 -11.72
C ILE A 82 -5.71 2.70 -12.96
N PRO A 83 -6.34 2.39 -14.11
CA PRO A 83 -5.59 1.96 -15.30
C PRO A 83 -4.76 3.08 -15.96
N LYS A 84 -4.99 4.34 -15.60
CA LYS A 84 -4.39 5.54 -16.20
C LYS A 84 -3.20 6.08 -15.42
N GLY A 85 -2.55 5.26 -14.60
CA GLY A 85 -1.38 5.67 -13.82
C GLY A 85 -1.67 6.07 -12.38
N TYR A 86 -2.74 5.50 -11.79
CA TYR A 86 -3.13 5.74 -10.39
C TYR A 86 -3.26 4.41 -9.62
N ALA A 87 -2.51 3.38 -10.02
CA ALA A 87 -2.53 2.06 -9.38
C ALA A 87 -1.73 2.09 -8.08
N VAL A 88 -2.43 2.37 -6.98
CA VAL A 88 -1.92 2.32 -5.60
C VAL A 88 -2.75 1.30 -4.84
N TYR A 89 -2.09 0.51 -4.01
CA TYR A 89 -2.69 -0.55 -3.20
C TYR A 89 -2.34 -0.28 -1.75
N ALA A 90 -3.34 -0.27 -0.87
CA ALA A 90 -3.14 0.04 0.55
C ALA A 90 -3.66 -1.11 1.42
N PHE A 91 -2.85 -1.52 2.38
CA PHE A 91 -3.19 -2.62 3.26
C PHE A 91 -3.09 -2.16 4.71
N ASP A 92 -4.12 -2.48 5.49
CA ASP A 92 -4.09 -2.27 6.93
C ASP A 92 -3.52 -3.52 7.58
N LEU A 93 -2.36 -3.40 8.22
CA LEU A 93 -1.70 -4.53 8.87
C LEU A 93 -1.85 -4.45 10.39
N THR A 94 -2.69 -3.54 10.91
CA THR A 94 -2.93 -3.52 12.36
C THR A 94 -3.69 -4.79 12.77
N PRO A 95 -3.40 -5.34 13.96
CA PRO A 95 -4.08 -6.56 14.44
C PRO A 95 -5.60 -6.42 14.54
N ASP A 96 -6.08 -5.21 14.83
CA ASP A 96 -7.49 -4.88 14.93
C ASP A 96 -8.12 -4.44 13.58
N MET A 97 -7.32 -4.37 12.51
CA MET A 97 -7.73 -3.94 11.16
C MET A 97 -8.38 -2.55 11.16
N CYS A 98 -7.96 -1.70 12.10
CA CYS A 98 -8.50 -0.39 12.34
C CYS A 98 -7.38 0.64 12.57
N GLY A 99 -6.46 0.75 11.61
CA GLY A 99 -5.31 1.65 11.68
C GLY A 99 -5.62 3.15 11.75
N ALA A 100 -6.88 3.57 11.55
CA ALA A 100 -7.32 4.95 11.76
C ALA A 100 -7.99 5.18 13.13
N SER A 101 -8.05 4.16 13.98
CA SER A 101 -8.58 4.23 15.34
C SER A 101 -7.58 4.86 16.30
N PRO A 102 -8.03 5.49 17.41
CA PRO A 102 -7.15 5.85 18.53
C PRO A 102 -6.71 4.64 19.38
N HIS A 103 -6.94 3.39 18.92
CA HIS A 103 -6.51 2.20 19.64
C HIS A 103 -4.98 2.08 19.61
N PHE A 104 -4.40 1.75 20.77
CA PHE A 104 -3.00 1.36 20.83
C PHE A 104 -2.88 -0.11 20.47
N ASN A 105 -2.23 -0.40 19.36
CA ASN A 105 -1.82 -1.74 19.01
C ASN A 105 -0.46 -2.04 19.66
N VAL A 106 -0.28 -3.30 20.07
CA VAL A 106 1.03 -3.74 20.55
C VAL A 106 2.01 -3.69 19.38
N VAL A 107 3.19 -3.10 19.59
CA VAL A 107 4.27 -3.09 18.59
C VAL A 107 4.64 -4.52 18.23
N GLN A 108 4.46 -4.90 16.97
CA GLN A 108 4.82 -6.21 16.45
C GLN A 108 6.09 -6.13 15.63
N LYS A 109 6.98 -7.12 15.80
CA LYS A 109 8.15 -7.32 14.96
C LYS A 109 7.99 -8.62 14.19
N GLY A 110 8.31 -8.59 12.91
CA GLY A 110 8.15 -9.76 12.05
C GLY A 110 8.75 -9.56 10.67
N ASN A 111 8.75 -10.64 9.91
CA ASN A 111 9.13 -10.62 8.51
C ASN A 111 7.93 -10.27 7.66
N PHE A 112 8.14 -9.33 6.75
CA PHE A 112 7.13 -8.88 5.81
C PHE A 112 7.52 -9.27 4.40
N ALA A 113 6.64 -9.98 3.69
CA ALA A 113 6.87 -10.35 2.30
C ALA A 113 5.72 -9.89 1.39
N ILE A 114 6.09 -9.55 0.16
CA ILE A 114 5.17 -9.07 -0.88
C ILE A 114 5.44 -9.89 -2.13
N ASP A 115 4.44 -10.64 -2.56
CA ASP A 115 4.49 -11.41 -3.79
C ASP A 115 3.62 -10.73 -4.85
N ILE A 116 4.25 -10.30 -5.94
CA ILE A 116 3.60 -9.58 -7.04
C ILE A 116 3.74 -10.39 -8.32
N GLN A 117 2.61 -10.78 -8.90
CA GLN A 117 2.58 -11.48 -10.18
C GLN A 117 2.13 -10.54 -11.29
N PHE A 118 2.71 -10.71 -12.47
CA PHE A 118 2.39 -9.94 -13.67
C PHE A 118 1.80 -10.86 -14.73
N SER A 119 0.66 -10.47 -15.31
CA SER A 119 0.03 -11.22 -16.41
C SER A 119 0.78 -11.09 -17.74
N VAL A 120 1.64 -10.07 -17.87
CA VAL A 120 2.43 -9.80 -19.08
C VAL A 120 3.80 -9.31 -18.67
N ALA A 121 4.85 -9.80 -19.34
CA ALA A 121 6.21 -9.31 -19.18
C ALA A 121 6.30 -7.80 -19.55
N SER A 122 6.86 -6.99 -18.64
CA SER A 122 7.05 -5.57 -18.88
C SER A 122 8.31 -5.31 -19.70
N ALA A 123 8.21 -4.56 -20.79
CA ALA A 123 9.37 -4.11 -21.56
C ALA A 123 10.22 -3.04 -20.84
N ASN A 124 9.79 -2.55 -19.68
CA ASN A 124 10.49 -1.52 -18.90
C ASN A 124 10.74 -2.01 -17.48
N ALA A 125 11.92 -1.69 -16.94
CA ALA A 125 12.20 -1.82 -15.52
C ALA A 125 11.18 -1.05 -14.68
N ALA A 126 10.65 -1.72 -13.65
CA ALA A 126 9.74 -1.16 -12.67
C ALA A 126 10.48 -0.91 -11.35
N SER A 127 10.08 0.14 -10.64
CA SER A 127 10.48 0.41 -9.27
C SER A 127 9.23 0.25 -8.40
N LEU A 128 9.32 -0.60 -7.39
CA LEU A 128 8.32 -0.69 -6.33
C LEU A 128 8.65 0.38 -5.28
N VAL A 129 7.65 1.17 -4.92
CA VAL A 129 7.73 2.11 -3.81
C VAL A 129 6.77 1.61 -2.75
N CYS A 130 7.31 1.35 -1.56
CA CYS A 130 6.55 0.98 -0.38
C CYS A 130 6.61 2.14 0.62
N TYR A 131 5.47 2.47 1.19
CA TYR A 131 5.33 3.44 2.27
C TYR A 131 4.64 2.73 3.43
N GLY A 132 5.26 2.71 4.60
CA GLY A 132 4.72 2.11 5.82
C GLY A 132 4.49 3.15 6.90
N GLU A 133 3.39 3.02 7.62
CA GLU A 133 3.03 3.76 8.82
C GLU A 133 2.93 2.79 9.98
N PHE A 134 3.61 3.13 11.07
CA PHE A 134 3.77 2.32 12.26
C PHE A 134 3.49 3.17 13.50
N GLU A 135 2.83 2.56 14.49
CA GLU A 135 2.69 3.15 15.82
C GLU A 135 4.05 3.10 16.55
N ASN A 136 4.43 4.22 17.15
CA ASN A 136 5.61 4.31 18.02
C ASN A 136 5.20 5.01 19.31
N THR A 137 5.82 4.62 20.43
CA THR A 137 5.56 5.16 21.75
C THR A 137 6.72 6.06 22.21
N ILE A 138 6.38 7.25 22.67
CA ILE A 138 7.30 8.14 23.39
C ILE A 138 6.83 8.24 24.84
N HIS A 139 7.60 7.68 25.76
CA HIS A 139 7.37 7.77 27.19
C HIS A 139 8.18 8.94 27.77
N ILE A 140 7.51 9.81 28.52
CA ILE A 140 8.15 10.88 29.29
C ILE A 140 7.86 10.62 30.77
N ASP A 141 8.90 10.36 31.56
CA ASP A 141 8.74 10.10 32.99
C ASP A 141 8.61 11.39 33.80
N SER A 142 8.38 11.27 35.11
CA SER A 142 8.27 12.40 36.03
C SER A 142 9.56 13.23 36.14
N GLU A 143 10.70 12.66 35.79
CA GLU A 143 12.01 13.31 35.78
C GLU A 143 12.32 13.99 34.43
N ARG A 144 11.39 13.90 33.47
CA ARG A 144 11.51 14.39 32.08
C ARG A 144 12.51 13.61 31.23
N ASN A 145 12.83 12.38 31.60
CA ASN A 145 13.56 11.49 30.70
C ASN A 145 12.64 11.06 29.56
N VAL A 146 13.18 11.07 28.35
CA VAL A 146 12.45 10.67 27.14
C VAL A 146 12.93 9.29 26.71
N VAL A 147 12.05 8.31 26.79
CA VAL A 147 12.27 6.94 26.31
C VAL A 147 11.40 6.73 25.09
N TYR A 148 11.96 6.20 24.01
CA TYR A 148 11.25 5.97 22.76
C TYR A 148 11.60 4.59 22.19
N ASP A 149 10.68 3.99 21.45
CA ASP A 149 10.80 2.62 20.93
C ASP A 149 11.00 2.53 19.41
N TYR A 150 11.18 3.66 18.72
CA TYR A 150 11.46 3.65 17.28
C TYR A 150 12.95 3.35 17.00
N SER A 151 13.21 2.25 16.29
CA SER A 151 14.50 1.95 15.67
C SER A 151 14.29 1.80 14.15
N GLY A 152 14.94 2.65 13.36
CA GLY A 152 14.92 2.57 11.90
C GLY A 152 15.61 1.33 11.35
#